data_AF-A0A524ENT5-F1
#
_entry.id   AF-A0A524ENT5-F1
#
_cell.length_a   1.000
_cell.length_b   1.000
_cell.length_c   1.000
_cell.angle_alpha   90.00
_cell.angle_beta   90.00
_cell.angle_gamma   90.00
#
_symmetry.space_group_name_H-M   'P 1'
#
loop_
_entity.id
_entity.type
_entity.pdbx_description
1 polymer ?
#
loop_
_entity_poly.entity_id
_entity_poly.type
_entity_poly.pdbx_seq_one_letter_code
_entity_poly.pdbx_strand_id
1 'polypeptide(L)'
;MSFKRYIKPIILFFTTFSFFIILSIIAMIFNIGIQTTDYVKIIKFDNTGYWILYSFGMVVLAAMIGGLLGGYILGPIFLYLHKQTVGRKMAYGIEAWEKPEKFNSTFKAIFPALASINLALFLVINEDIVNNFVYLEKAGGEGVLITLGMLLSITVGISMFLFSSVWFLIDAGIVYSNAEKVKNKQDLVEIRSVGGWYLYFLQGFAGIGLAFSFYVFIITMIQRGFFKGPELPLFLILPLIITILSIPAVILLDISIEKRIKYMLKWAKKLGIIKYVQIKFEEV
;
A
#
# COMPACT_ATOMS: atom_id res chain seq x y z
N MET A 1 -25.65 -2.94 4.51
CA MET A 1 -24.68 -2.37 3.52
C MET A 1 -25.21 -2.61 2.11
N SER A 2 -25.37 -1.58 1.27
CA SER A 2 -25.84 -1.77 -0.12
C SER A 2 -24.67 -2.10 -1.05
N PHE A 3 -24.71 -3.25 -1.71
CA PHE A 3 -23.68 -3.71 -2.66
C PHE A 3 -23.49 -2.74 -3.85
N LYS A 4 -24.51 -1.92 -4.14
CA LYS A 4 -24.51 -0.96 -5.26
C LYS A 4 -23.31 -0.01 -5.27
N ARG A 5 -22.76 0.34 -4.09
CA ARG A 5 -21.62 1.26 -3.99
C ARG A 5 -20.29 0.67 -4.47
N TYR A 6 -20.17 -0.65 -4.61
CA TYR A 6 -18.94 -1.33 -5.05
C TYR A 6 -18.94 -1.70 -6.54
N ILE A 7 -20.07 -1.54 -7.24
CA ILE A 7 -20.21 -2.00 -8.63
C ILE A 7 -19.15 -1.37 -9.54
N LYS A 8 -18.96 -0.04 -9.49
CA LYS A 8 -17.99 0.64 -10.37
C LYS A 8 -16.54 0.17 -10.11
N PRO A 9 -16.03 0.14 -8.85
CA PRO A 9 -14.70 -0.42 -8.56
C PRO A 9 -14.53 -1.88 -8.96
N ILE A 10 -15.57 -2.70 -8.75
CA ILE A 10 -15.55 -4.12 -9.12
C ILE A 10 -15.44 -4.30 -10.64
N ILE A 11 -16.22 -3.54 -11.42
CA ILE A 11 -16.13 -3.55 -12.89
C ILE A 11 -14.72 -3.15 -13.32
N LEU A 12 -14.18 -2.05 -12.78
CA LEU A 12 -12.83 -1.60 -13.12
C LEU A 12 -11.78 -2.67 -12.85
N PHE A 13 -11.85 -3.32 -11.67
CA PHE A 13 -10.97 -4.43 -11.33
C PHE A 13 -11.10 -5.60 -12.32
N PHE A 14 -12.31 -6.08 -12.59
CA PHE A 14 -12.51 -7.24 -13.47
C PHE A 14 -12.13 -6.94 -14.92
N THR A 15 -12.36 -5.71 -15.42
CA THR A 15 -11.91 -5.31 -16.75
C THR A 15 -10.38 -5.32 -16.86
N THR A 16 -9.68 -4.70 -15.89
CA THR A 16 -8.22 -4.67 -15.88
C THR A 16 -7.62 -6.06 -15.66
N PHE A 17 -8.18 -6.87 -14.75
CA PHE A 17 -7.68 -8.22 -14.49
C PHE A 17 -7.92 -9.15 -15.68
N SER A 18 -9.11 -9.08 -16.31
CA SER A 18 -9.42 -9.83 -17.53
C SER A 18 -8.48 -9.47 -18.69
N PHE A 19 -8.11 -8.20 -18.82
CA PHE A 19 -7.11 -7.79 -19.81
C PHE A 19 -5.77 -8.52 -19.63
N PHE A 20 -5.27 -8.64 -18.40
CA PHE A 20 -4.04 -9.39 -18.12
C PHE A 20 -4.19 -10.90 -18.31
N ILE A 21 -5.36 -11.47 -18.02
CA ILE A 21 -5.65 -12.88 -18.33
C ILE A 21 -5.59 -13.10 -19.85
N ILE A 22 -6.26 -12.25 -20.64
CA ILE A 22 -6.27 -12.36 -22.09
C ILE A 22 -4.84 -12.19 -22.65
N LEU A 23 -4.10 -11.19 -22.17
CA LEU A 23 -2.71 -10.97 -22.57
C LEU A 23 -1.82 -12.20 -22.24
N SER A 24 -2.02 -12.80 -21.07
CA SER A 24 -1.34 -14.02 -20.64
C SER A 24 -1.65 -15.20 -21.59
N ILE A 25 -2.93 -15.40 -21.94
CA ILE A 25 -3.35 -16.46 -22.87
C ILE A 25 -2.74 -16.24 -24.26
N ILE A 26 -2.74 -15.01 -24.77
CA ILE A 26 -2.11 -14.65 -26.06
C ILE A 26 -0.61 -15.01 -26.01
N ALA A 27 0.10 -14.61 -24.96
CA ALA A 27 1.53 -14.92 -24.80
C ALA A 27 1.82 -16.43 -24.77
N MET A 28 0.92 -17.23 -24.18
CA MET A 28 1.01 -18.70 -24.20
C MET A 28 0.80 -19.26 -25.61
N ILE A 29 -0.27 -18.85 -26.30
CA ILE A 29 -0.63 -19.37 -27.64
C ILE A 29 0.45 -19.07 -28.67
N PHE A 30 0.97 -17.85 -28.67
CA PHE A 30 2.00 -17.42 -29.63
C PHE A 30 3.42 -17.77 -29.20
N ASN A 31 3.58 -18.48 -28.07
CA ASN A 31 4.86 -18.82 -27.46
C ASN A 31 5.82 -17.62 -27.42
N ILE A 32 5.31 -16.46 -26.99
CA ILE A 32 6.10 -15.23 -26.89
C ILE A 32 7.08 -15.42 -25.74
N GLY A 33 8.26 -15.92 -26.07
CA GLY A 33 9.32 -16.20 -25.13
C GLY A 33 10.05 -14.92 -24.77
N ILE A 34 9.77 -14.38 -23.59
CA ILE A 34 10.85 -13.86 -22.78
C ILE A 34 11.54 -15.12 -22.24
N GLN A 35 12.86 -15.26 -22.37
CA GLN A 35 13.63 -16.40 -21.83
C GLN A 35 13.67 -16.39 -20.28
N THR A 36 12.57 -16.02 -19.62
CA THR A 36 12.44 -15.92 -18.15
C THR A 36 12.70 -17.24 -17.44
N THR A 37 12.50 -18.38 -18.12
CA THR A 37 12.76 -19.74 -17.63
C THR A 37 14.14 -19.93 -17.03
N ASP A 38 15.17 -19.38 -17.69
CA ASP A 38 16.57 -19.58 -17.31
C ASP A 38 17.11 -18.47 -16.41
N TYR A 39 16.33 -17.40 -16.25
CA TYR A 39 16.71 -16.23 -15.50
C TYR A 39 16.26 -16.33 -14.05
N VAL A 40 15.05 -16.81 -13.76
CA VAL A 40 14.50 -16.78 -12.40
C VAL A 40 14.99 -17.96 -11.54
N LYS A 41 15.48 -17.66 -10.33
CA LYS A 41 15.95 -18.66 -9.35
C LYS A 41 14.83 -19.28 -8.51
N ILE A 42 13.78 -18.51 -8.20
CA ILE A 42 12.77 -18.88 -7.21
C ILE A 42 11.65 -19.74 -7.82
N ILE A 43 11.05 -19.26 -8.92
CA ILE A 43 9.98 -19.97 -9.63
C ILE A 43 10.34 -19.97 -11.10
N LYS A 44 10.55 -21.17 -11.66
CA LYS A 44 10.75 -21.33 -13.10
C LYS A 44 9.40 -21.23 -13.80
N PHE A 45 9.32 -20.37 -14.81
CA PHE A 45 8.11 -20.19 -15.61
C PHE A 45 8.40 -20.59 -17.04
N ASP A 46 7.77 -21.65 -17.52
CA ASP A 46 8.00 -22.20 -18.87
C ASP A 46 7.53 -21.26 -20.01
N ASN A 47 6.77 -20.21 -19.68
CA ASN A 47 6.24 -19.27 -20.65
C ASN A 47 5.95 -17.89 -20.00
N THR A 48 6.14 -16.81 -20.75
CA THR A 48 5.86 -15.42 -20.33
C THR A 48 4.43 -15.22 -19.82
N GLY A 49 3.46 -15.89 -20.45
CA GLY A 49 2.07 -15.85 -20.02
C GLY A 49 1.89 -16.34 -18.59
N TYR A 50 2.57 -17.41 -18.18
CA TYR A 50 2.52 -17.89 -16.80
C TYR A 50 3.12 -16.87 -15.84
N TRP A 51 4.22 -16.22 -16.21
CA TRP A 51 4.83 -15.16 -15.41
C TRP A 51 3.92 -13.94 -15.26
N ILE A 52 3.23 -13.50 -16.32
CA ILE A 52 2.25 -12.39 -16.27
C ILE A 52 1.13 -12.74 -15.29
N LEU A 53 0.51 -13.91 -15.47
CA LEU A 53 -0.61 -14.35 -14.64
C LEU A 53 -0.21 -14.47 -13.17
N TYR A 54 0.95 -15.07 -12.90
CA TYR A 54 1.51 -15.17 -11.56
C TYR A 54 1.75 -13.79 -10.96
N SER A 55 2.44 -12.89 -11.66
CA SER A 55 2.85 -11.59 -11.11
C SER A 55 1.63 -10.74 -10.73
N PHE A 56 0.65 -10.61 -11.63
CA PHE A 56 -0.54 -9.80 -11.36
C PHE A 56 -1.53 -10.51 -10.42
N GLY A 57 -1.65 -11.84 -10.49
CA GLY A 57 -2.45 -12.61 -9.54
C GLY A 57 -1.92 -12.51 -8.11
N MET A 58 -0.59 -12.60 -7.95
CA MET A 58 0.06 -12.48 -6.64
C MET A 58 -0.03 -11.07 -6.07
N VAL A 59 -0.01 -10.02 -6.90
CA VAL A 59 -0.30 -8.65 -6.46
C VAL A 59 -1.67 -8.56 -5.78
N VAL A 60 -2.71 -9.15 -6.39
CA VAL A 60 -4.07 -9.15 -5.82
C VAL A 60 -4.11 -9.90 -4.50
N LEU A 61 -3.55 -11.12 -4.46
CA LEU A 61 -3.53 -11.95 -3.26
C LEU A 61 -2.74 -11.30 -2.12
N ALA A 62 -1.55 -10.79 -2.41
CA ALA A 62 -0.70 -10.12 -1.44
C ALA A 62 -1.37 -8.84 -0.91
N ALA A 63 -2.02 -8.05 -1.76
CA ALA A 63 -2.79 -6.88 -1.33
C ALA A 63 -3.90 -7.26 -0.35
N MET A 64 -4.65 -8.33 -0.64
CA MET A 64 -5.72 -8.83 0.23
C MET A 64 -5.19 -9.33 1.56
N ILE A 65 -4.14 -10.16 1.55
CA ILE A 65 -3.51 -10.70 2.75
C ILE A 65 -2.92 -9.58 3.60
N GLY A 66 -2.11 -8.71 2.98
CA GLY A 66 -1.48 -7.57 3.63
C GLY A 66 -2.51 -6.64 4.24
N GLY A 67 -3.53 -6.24 3.47
CA GLY A 67 -4.61 -5.40 3.94
C GLY A 67 -5.34 -6.01 5.14
N LEU A 68 -5.78 -7.27 5.03
CA LEU A 68 -6.51 -7.91 6.13
C LEU A 68 -5.67 -8.06 7.40
N LEU A 69 -4.43 -8.55 7.29
CA LEU A 69 -3.62 -8.88 8.46
C LEU A 69 -2.99 -7.64 9.13
N GLY A 70 -2.59 -6.65 8.34
CA GLY A 70 -1.84 -5.49 8.84
C GLY A 70 -2.53 -4.80 10.00
N GLY A 71 -3.81 -4.45 9.80
CA GLY A 71 -4.56 -3.73 10.83
C GLY A 71 -4.74 -4.48 12.14
N TYR A 72 -4.91 -5.81 12.09
CA TYR A 72 -5.06 -6.60 13.31
C TYR A 72 -3.74 -6.74 14.07
N ILE A 73 -2.60 -6.76 13.37
CA ILE A 73 -1.28 -6.97 13.98
C ILE A 73 -0.65 -5.63 14.37
N LEU A 74 -0.40 -4.75 13.40
CA LEU A 74 0.35 -3.52 13.62
C LEU A 74 -0.51 -2.37 14.14
N GLY A 75 -1.82 -2.36 13.91
CA GLY A 75 -2.70 -1.30 14.42
C GLY A 75 -2.54 -1.05 15.93
N PRO A 76 -2.66 -2.09 16.78
CA PRO A 76 -2.41 -1.98 18.22
C PRO A 76 -0.97 -1.58 18.57
N ILE A 77 0.02 -2.07 17.82
CA ILE A 77 1.44 -1.76 18.03
C ILE A 77 1.68 -0.27 17.75
N PHE A 78 1.16 0.25 16.65
CA PHE A 78 1.26 1.68 16.30
C PHE A 78 0.59 2.56 17.35
N LEU A 79 -0.59 2.17 17.84
CA LEU A 79 -1.23 2.91 18.93
C LEU A 79 -0.37 2.92 20.21
N TYR A 80 0.18 1.77 20.58
CA TYR A 80 1.08 1.65 21.73
C TYR A 80 2.32 2.53 21.55
N LEU A 81 3.02 2.40 20.42
CA LEU A 81 4.24 3.17 20.13
C LEU A 81 3.96 4.67 20.14
N HIS A 82 2.90 5.13 19.47
CA HIS A 82 2.54 6.55 19.46
C HIS A 82 2.27 7.07 20.87
N LYS A 83 1.58 6.28 21.71
CA LYS A 83 1.32 6.66 23.11
C LYS A 83 2.61 6.78 23.93
N GLN A 84 3.57 5.88 23.70
CA GLN A 84 4.83 5.86 24.44
C GLN A 84 5.82 6.95 24.00
N THR A 85 5.89 7.26 22.71
CA THR A 85 6.90 8.18 22.17
C THR A 85 6.36 9.60 22.04
N VAL A 86 5.40 9.82 21.14
CA VAL A 86 4.88 11.14 20.77
C VAL A 86 3.92 11.67 21.84
N GLY A 87 3.03 10.81 22.32
CA GLY A 87 1.91 11.23 23.16
C GLY A 87 2.06 11.06 24.65
N ARG A 88 3.27 10.85 25.19
CA ARG A 88 3.49 10.61 26.63
C ARG A 88 2.90 11.69 27.55
N LYS A 89 2.69 12.89 27.03
CA LYS A 89 2.12 14.06 27.73
C LYS A 89 0.92 14.66 26.99
N MET A 90 0.24 13.87 26.16
CA MET A 90 -0.94 14.31 25.39
C MET A 90 -2.19 13.65 25.96
N ALA A 91 -3.32 14.36 25.91
CA ALA A 91 -4.61 13.78 26.20
C ALA A 91 -5.08 12.95 25.00
N TYR A 92 -5.68 11.79 25.25
CA TYR A 92 -6.21 10.91 24.21
C TYR A 92 -7.73 10.78 24.32
N GLY A 93 -8.38 10.66 23.16
CA GLY A 93 -9.83 10.50 23.06
C GLY A 93 -10.24 9.66 21.87
N ILE A 94 -11.53 9.35 21.84
CA ILE A 94 -12.21 8.67 20.75
C ILE A 94 -13.23 9.63 20.16
N GLU A 95 -13.03 10.00 18.90
CA GLU A 95 -13.98 10.78 18.12
C GLU A 95 -14.98 9.83 17.45
N ALA A 96 -16.28 10.14 17.56
CA ALA A 96 -17.30 9.38 16.86
C ALA A 96 -17.30 9.77 15.38
N TRP A 97 -16.69 8.94 14.53
CA TRP A 97 -16.62 9.18 13.10
C TRP A 97 -17.85 8.63 12.38
N GLU A 98 -18.57 9.46 11.64
CA GLU A 98 -19.65 9.00 10.76
C GLU A 98 -19.09 8.44 9.45
N LYS A 99 -19.52 7.22 9.09
CA LYS A 99 -19.03 6.57 7.89
C LYS A 99 -19.42 7.38 6.66
N PRO A 100 -18.47 7.76 5.77
CA PRO A 100 -18.81 8.52 4.57
C PRO A 100 -19.76 7.72 3.66
N GLU A 101 -20.75 8.41 3.09
CA GLU A 101 -21.76 7.78 2.20
C GLU A 101 -21.15 7.18 0.94
N LYS A 102 -20.10 7.82 0.40
CA LYS A 102 -19.41 7.40 -0.83
C LYS A 102 -18.13 6.62 -0.53
N PHE A 103 -17.97 5.49 -1.21
CA PHE A 103 -16.77 4.67 -1.13
C PHE A 103 -15.67 5.22 -2.07
N ASN A 104 -14.63 5.83 -1.49
CA ASN A 104 -13.48 6.33 -2.24
C ASN A 104 -12.36 5.27 -2.31
N SER A 105 -12.54 4.29 -3.20
CA SER A 105 -11.58 3.19 -3.40
C SER A 105 -10.24 3.67 -3.94
N THR A 106 -10.26 4.57 -4.94
CA THR A 106 -9.05 5.00 -5.64
C THR A 106 -8.08 5.72 -4.71
N PHE A 107 -8.57 6.61 -3.85
CA PHE A 107 -7.70 7.33 -2.91
C PHE A 107 -7.13 6.43 -1.82
N LYS A 108 -7.87 5.40 -1.37
CA LYS A 108 -7.35 4.43 -0.39
C LYS A 108 -6.32 3.48 -1.02
N ALA A 109 -6.49 3.08 -2.29
CA ALA A 109 -5.55 2.16 -2.94
C ALA A 109 -4.28 2.83 -3.50
N ILE A 110 -4.34 4.11 -3.88
CA ILE A 110 -3.23 4.76 -4.61
C ILE A 110 -1.96 4.91 -3.77
N PHE A 111 -2.05 5.31 -2.50
CA PHE A 111 -0.86 5.47 -1.67
C PHE A 111 -0.14 4.16 -1.35
N PRO A 112 -0.84 3.06 -0.98
CA PRO A 112 -0.20 1.75 -0.89
C PRO A 112 0.46 1.32 -2.22
N ALA A 113 -0.18 1.58 -3.36
CA ALA A 113 0.40 1.26 -4.67
C ALA A 113 1.69 2.04 -4.92
N LEU A 114 1.68 3.36 -4.70
CA LEU A 114 2.87 4.20 -4.85
C LEU A 114 3.99 3.79 -3.87
N ALA A 115 3.66 3.50 -2.62
CA ALA A 115 4.61 2.99 -1.64
C ALA A 115 5.21 1.64 -2.04
N SER A 116 4.42 0.74 -2.63
CA SER A 116 4.89 -0.57 -3.09
C SER A 116 5.89 -0.45 -4.23
N ILE A 117 5.64 0.49 -5.15
CA ILE A 117 6.55 0.79 -6.26
C ILE A 117 7.81 1.45 -5.71
N ASN A 118 7.68 2.39 -4.77
CA ASN A 118 8.84 3.00 -4.13
C ASN A 118 9.76 1.94 -3.48
N LEU A 119 9.18 1.05 -2.68
CA LEU A 119 9.92 -0.06 -2.07
C LEU A 119 10.55 -0.99 -3.12
N ALA A 120 9.80 -1.35 -4.15
CA ALA A 120 10.30 -2.26 -5.19
C ALA A 120 11.47 -1.63 -5.95
N LEU A 121 11.38 -0.34 -6.30
CA LEU A 121 12.46 0.40 -6.95
C LEU A 121 13.69 0.51 -6.05
N PHE A 122 13.51 0.83 -4.77
CA PHE A 122 14.61 0.88 -3.81
C PHE A 122 15.35 -0.47 -3.71
N LEU A 123 14.61 -1.58 -3.68
CA LEU A 123 15.16 -2.92 -3.56
C LEU A 123 15.82 -3.40 -4.85
N VAL A 124 15.25 -3.10 -6.02
CA VAL A 124 15.76 -3.60 -7.31
C VAL A 124 17.07 -2.93 -7.75
N ILE A 125 17.41 -1.76 -7.19
CA ILE A 125 18.69 -1.09 -7.47
C ILE A 125 19.86 -1.86 -6.83
N ASN A 126 19.62 -2.61 -5.76
CA ASN A 126 20.63 -3.40 -5.09
C ASN A 126 20.89 -4.73 -5.83
N GLU A 127 22.09 -4.90 -6.36
CA GLU A 127 22.47 -6.07 -7.15
C GLU A 127 22.43 -7.38 -6.36
N ASP A 128 22.75 -7.37 -5.06
CA ASP A 128 22.68 -8.56 -4.20
C ASP A 128 21.23 -9.04 -4.08
N ILE A 129 20.28 -8.11 -3.98
CA ILE A 129 18.86 -8.43 -3.96
C ILE A 129 18.46 -9.03 -5.29
N VAL A 130 18.78 -8.38 -6.42
CA VAL A 130 18.45 -8.89 -7.76
C VAL A 130 19.05 -10.28 -7.99
N ASN A 131 20.27 -10.53 -7.53
CA ASN A 131 20.96 -11.82 -7.60
C ASN A 131 20.23 -12.94 -6.84
N ASN A 132 19.43 -12.62 -5.82
CA ASN A 132 18.63 -13.63 -5.12
C ASN A 132 17.40 -14.07 -5.91
N PHE A 133 16.87 -13.22 -6.79
CA PHE A 133 15.68 -13.53 -7.60
C PHE A 133 16.05 -14.09 -8.98
N VAL A 134 17.14 -13.60 -9.57
CA VAL A 134 17.49 -13.85 -10.98
C VAL A 134 19.00 -14.14 -11.13
N TYR A 135 19.37 -14.97 -12.10
CA TYR A 135 20.76 -15.11 -12.58
C TYR A 135 21.12 -13.88 -13.44
N LEU A 136 21.63 -12.81 -12.79
CA LEU A 136 21.99 -11.53 -13.44
C LEU A 136 22.93 -11.70 -14.63
N GLU A 137 23.91 -12.62 -14.53
CA GLU A 137 24.87 -12.93 -15.60
C GLU A 137 24.20 -13.37 -16.90
N LYS A 138 22.99 -13.95 -16.83
CA LYS A 138 22.22 -14.41 -17.99
C LYS A 138 21.19 -13.39 -18.47
N ALA A 139 20.61 -12.62 -17.55
CA ALA A 139 19.41 -11.84 -17.80
C ALA A 139 19.68 -10.37 -18.20
N GLY A 140 20.88 -9.84 -17.95
CA GLY A 140 21.21 -8.43 -18.25
C GLY A 140 20.18 -7.44 -17.71
N GLY A 141 19.76 -6.48 -18.54
CA GLY A 141 18.74 -5.48 -18.18
C GLY A 141 17.32 -6.04 -18.01
N GLU A 142 16.98 -7.12 -18.70
CA GLU A 142 15.67 -7.77 -18.59
C GLU A 142 15.46 -8.39 -17.19
N GLY A 143 16.55 -8.90 -16.59
CA GLY A 143 16.55 -9.43 -15.24
C GLY A 143 16.07 -8.44 -14.18
N VAL A 144 16.32 -7.14 -14.39
CA VAL A 144 15.86 -6.06 -13.51
C VAL A 144 14.34 -5.93 -13.58
N LEU A 145 13.75 -5.96 -14.78
CA LEU A 145 12.30 -5.85 -14.96
C LEU A 145 11.55 -7.06 -14.41
N ILE A 146 12.09 -8.25 -14.61
CA ILE A 146 11.55 -9.49 -14.06
C ILE A 146 11.59 -9.45 -12.52
N THR A 147 12.73 -9.06 -11.95
CA THR A 147 12.90 -8.91 -10.50
C THR A 147 11.93 -7.88 -9.95
N LEU A 148 11.76 -6.74 -10.63
CA LEU A 148 10.81 -5.71 -10.22
C LEU A 148 9.38 -6.25 -10.17
N GLY A 149 8.93 -7.00 -11.19
CA GLY A 149 7.61 -7.63 -11.19
C GLY A 149 7.39 -8.58 -10.01
N MET A 150 8.41 -9.38 -9.66
CA MET A 150 8.37 -10.27 -8.50
C MET A 150 8.36 -9.50 -7.18
N LEU A 151 9.23 -8.49 -7.05
CA LEU A 151 9.27 -7.64 -5.86
C LEU A 151 7.95 -6.90 -5.65
N LEU A 152 7.31 -6.41 -6.71
CA LEU A 152 6.00 -5.74 -6.62
C LEU A 152 4.93 -6.63 -6.00
N SER A 153 4.93 -7.93 -6.30
CA SER A 153 3.98 -8.86 -5.68
C SER A 153 4.15 -8.91 -4.15
N ILE A 154 5.37 -8.76 -3.64
CA ILE A 154 5.68 -8.78 -2.21
C ILE A 154 5.47 -7.40 -1.59
N THR A 155 5.99 -6.35 -2.21
CA THR A 155 5.96 -4.98 -1.68
C THR A 155 4.56 -4.40 -1.66
N VAL A 156 3.65 -4.84 -2.54
CA VAL A 156 2.21 -4.50 -2.47
C VAL A 156 1.61 -5.04 -1.18
N GLY A 157 1.90 -6.30 -0.83
CA GLY A 157 1.44 -6.89 0.42
C GLY A 157 1.97 -6.13 1.64
N ILE A 158 3.27 -5.82 1.67
CA ILE A 158 3.89 -5.04 2.74
C ILE A 158 3.28 -3.64 2.84
N SER A 159 3.07 -2.97 1.71
CA SER A 159 2.49 -1.62 1.69
C SER A 159 1.05 -1.63 2.18
N MET A 160 0.23 -2.56 1.70
CA MET A 160 -1.15 -2.73 2.19
C MET A 160 -1.19 -3.08 3.69
N PHE A 161 -0.23 -3.87 4.17
CA PHE A 161 -0.07 -4.20 5.58
C PHE A 161 0.18 -2.95 6.44
N LEU A 162 1.10 -2.08 6.02
CA LEU A 162 1.38 -0.82 6.73
C LEU A 162 0.18 0.15 6.68
N PHE A 163 -0.36 0.41 5.49
CA PHE A 163 -1.44 1.38 5.31
C PHE A 163 -2.74 0.93 5.98
N SER A 164 -3.09 -0.36 5.93
CA SER A 164 -4.28 -0.86 6.63
C SER A 164 -4.19 -0.68 8.14
N SER A 165 -2.99 -0.77 8.70
CA SER A 165 -2.74 -0.52 10.13
C SER A 165 -3.07 0.91 10.53
N VAL A 166 -2.71 1.85 9.66
CA VAL A 166 -3.04 3.25 9.83
C VAL A 166 -4.54 3.48 9.67
N TRP A 167 -5.19 2.88 8.68
CA TRP A 167 -6.64 3.03 8.49
C TRP A 167 -7.46 2.49 9.64
N PHE A 168 -7.02 1.42 10.31
CA PHE A 168 -7.70 0.92 11.50
C PHE A 168 -7.73 1.97 12.62
N LEU A 169 -6.66 2.75 12.79
CA LEU A 169 -6.59 3.83 13.77
C LEU A 169 -7.47 5.02 13.38
N ILE A 170 -7.49 5.37 12.09
CA ILE A 170 -8.34 6.43 11.55
C ILE A 170 -9.81 6.06 11.69
N ASP A 171 -10.19 4.87 11.23
CA ASP A 171 -11.58 4.40 11.27
C ASP A 171 -12.09 4.30 12.72
N ALA A 172 -11.22 3.97 13.68
CA ALA A 172 -11.57 3.93 15.10
C ALA A 172 -11.64 5.31 15.77
N GLY A 173 -11.36 6.39 15.04
CA GLY A 173 -11.47 7.76 15.55
C GLY A 173 -10.51 8.08 16.68
N ILE A 174 -9.33 7.45 16.73
CA ILE A 174 -8.40 7.68 17.83
C ILE A 174 -7.68 9.02 17.62
N VAL A 175 -7.90 9.95 18.53
CA VAL A 175 -7.36 11.30 18.50
C VAL A 175 -6.49 11.59 19.73
N TYR A 176 -5.58 12.55 19.59
CA TYR A 176 -4.78 13.09 20.67
C TYR A 176 -4.77 14.62 20.63
N SER A 177 -4.54 15.24 21.79
CA SER A 177 -4.49 16.68 21.94
C SER A 177 -3.39 17.14 22.89
N ASN A 178 -2.83 18.30 22.62
CA ASN A 178 -1.89 19.02 23.49
C ASN A 178 -2.58 19.84 24.59
N ALA A 179 -3.90 19.79 24.74
CA ALA A 179 -4.67 20.60 25.69
C ALA A 179 -4.10 20.59 27.13
N GLU A 180 -3.64 19.44 27.63
CA GLU A 180 -3.04 19.34 28.97
C GLU A 180 -1.68 20.06 29.09
N LYS A 181 -0.91 20.16 27.99
CA LYS A 181 0.36 20.91 27.97
C LYS A 181 0.15 22.42 27.84
N VAL A 182 -0.93 22.80 27.18
CA VAL A 182 -1.20 24.18 26.76
C VAL A 182 -2.10 24.92 27.75
N LYS A 183 -2.70 24.22 28.73
CA LYS A 183 -3.61 24.81 29.74
C LYS A 183 -3.10 26.10 30.44
N ASN A 184 -1.78 26.29 30.52
CA ASN A 184 -1.14 27.47 31.13
C ASN A 184 -0.26 28.27 30.14
N LYS A 185 -0.41 28.07 28.83
CA LYS A 185 0.37 28.75 27.77
C LYS A 185 -0.59 29.36 26.74
N GLN A 186 -0.20 30.46 26.09
CA GLN A 186 -0.93 31.05 24.96
C GLN A 186 -0.77 30.25 23.64
N ASP A 187 -0.42 28.97 23.74
CA ASP A 187 -0.32 28.12 22.55
C ASP A 187 -1.73 27.68 22.11
N LEU A 188 -1.88 27.30 20.84
CA LEU A 188 -3.13 26.79 20.32
C LEU A 188 -3.34 25.32 20.75
N VAL A 189 -4.57 25.00 21.14
CA VAL A 189 -4.99 23.61 21.35
C VAL A 189 -5.17 22.95 19.99
N GLU A 190 -4.37 21.94 19.72
CA GLU A 190 -4.47 21.13 18.52
C GLU A 190 -5.07 19.77 18.87
N ILE A 191 -6.00 19.31 18.02
CA ILE A 191 -6.53 17.96 18.05
C ILE A 191 -6.11 17.29 16.74
N ARG A 192 -5.43 16.14 16.84
CA ARG A 192 -4.92 15.40 15.68
C ARG A 192 -5.29 13.93 15.78
N SER A 193 -5.54 13.30 14.63
CA SER A 193 -5.73 11.84 14.54
C SER A 193 -4.40 11.12 14.71
N VAL A 194 -4.35 10.07 15.54
CA VAL A 194 -3.17 9.19 15.67
C VAL A 194 -2.89 8.50 14.34
N GLY A 195 -3.93 7.97 13.70
CA GLY A 195 -3.79 7.38 12.38
C GLY A 195 -3.40 8.43 11.33
N GLY A 196 -3.98 9.62 11.38
CA GLY A 196 -3.60 10.73 10.51
C GLY A 196 -2.11 11.10 10.60
N TRP A 197 -1.53 11.06 11.81
CA TRP A 197 -0.10 11.30 12.02
C TRP A 197 0.76 10.28 11.26
N TYR A 198 0.50 8.98 11.39
CA TYR A 198 1.21 7.95 10.63
C TYR A 198 0.94 8.04 9.12
N LEU A 199 -0.29 8.37 8.73
CA LEU A 199 -0.67 8.51 7.32
C LEU A 199 0.16 9.59 6.63
N TYR A 200 0.40 10.71 7.31
CA TYR A 200 1.23 11.80 6.77
C TYR A 200 2.65 11.32 6.43
N PHE A 201 3.30 10.56 7.31
CA PHE A 201 4.63 9.99 7.04
C PHE A 201 4.60 8.99 5.88
N LEU A 202 3.61 8.08 5.88
CA LEU A 202 3.49 7.08 4.82
C LEU A 202 3.18 7.71 3.46
N GLN A 203 2.39 8.79 3.42
CA GLN A 203 2.13 9.56 2.20
C GLN A 203 3.38 10.30 1.71
N GLY A 204 4.19 10.86 2.62
CA GLY A 204 5.50 11.42 2.28
C GLY A 204 6.44 10.38 1.66
N PHE A 205 6.48 9.18 2.24
CA PHE A 205 7.23 8.04 1.70
C PHE A 205 6.70 7.60 0.32
N ALA A 206 5.37 7.51 0.15
CA ALA A 206 4.74 7.10 -1.11
C ALA A 206 4.86 8.17 -2.22
N GLY A 207 4.90 9.45 -1.86
CA GLY A 207 4.97 10.57 -2.81
C GLY A 207 6.41 10.98 -3.13
N ILE A 208 7.02 11.76 -2.23
CA ILE A 208 8.38 12.31 -2.44
C ILE A 208 9.40 11.17 -2.55
N GLY A 209 9.27 10.15 -1.70
CA GLY A 209 10.17 8.98 -1.75
C GLY A 209 10.13 8.26 -3.09
N LEU A 210 8.94 8.10 -3.69
CA LEU A 210 8.81 7.48 -5.01
C LEU A 210 9.53 8.30 -6.09
N ALA A 211 9.39 9.63 -6.08
CA ALA A 211 10.06 10.50 -7.05
C ALA A 211 11.60 10.34 -6.98
N PHE A 212 12.16 10.29 -5.77
CA PHE A 212 13.58 10.04 -5.58
C PHE A 212 14.00 8.64 -6.05
N SER A 213 13.29 7.59 -5.63
CA SER A 213 13.62 6.21 -6.04
C SER A 213 13.49 6.01 -7.55
N PHE A 214 12.50 6.63 -8.18
CA PHE A 214 12.34 6.62 -9.63
C PHE A 214 13.49 7.32 -10.33
N TYR A 215 13.89 8.51 -9.86
CA TYR A 215 15.05 9.23 -10.39
C TYR A 215 16.33 8.38 -10.31
N VAL A 216 16.64 7.82 -9.14
CA VAL A 216 17.82 6.96 -8.95
C VAL A 216 17.76 5.73 -9.85
N PHE A 217 16.60 5.07 -9.93
CA PHE A 217 16.39 3.91 -10.79
C PHE A 217 16.66 4.24 -12.26
N ILE A 218 16.05 5.30 -12.79
CA ILE A 218 16.22 5.71 -14.20
C ILE A 218 17.69 6.02 -14.52
N ILE A 219 18.36 6.82 -13.69
CA ILE A 219 19.78 7.15 -13.90
C ILE A 219 20.65 5.89 -13.87
N THR A 220 20.41 4.99 -12.90
CA THR A 220 21.14 3.72 -12.79
C THR A 220 20.97 2.86 -14.04
N MET A 221 19.73 2.74 -14.55
CA MET A 221 19.45 1.95 -15.74
C MET A 221 20.04 2.56 -17.02
N ILE A 222 20.07 3.90 -17.13
CA ILE A 222 20.73 4.61 -18.24
C ILE A 222 22.24 4.37 -18.19
N GLN A 223 22.87 4.54 -17.03
CA GLN A 223 24.31 4.34 -16.86
C GLN A 223 24.75 2.90 -17.18
N ARG A 224 23.88 1.92 -16.89
CA ARG A 224 24.11 0.50 -17.21
C ARG A 224 23.78 0.14 -18.67
N GLY A 225 23.29 1.09 -19.47
CA GLY A 225 22.95 0.87 -20.88
C GLY A 225 21.73 -0.03 -21.11
N PHE A 226 20.86 -0.16 -20.09
CA PHE A 226 19.70 -1.06 -20.11
C PHE A 226 18.43 -0.43 -20.68
N PHE A 227 18.29 0.90 -20.67
CA PHE A 227 17.19 1.57 -21.38
C PHE A 227 17.56 1.74 -22.87
N LYS A 228 16.85 1.05 -23.76
CA LYS A 228 17.00 1.19 -25.22
C LYS A 228 15.68 1.48 -25.95
N GLY A 229 14.54 1.59 -25.27
CA GLY A 229 13.24 1.66 -25.95
C GLY A 229 12.04 2.16 -25.13
N PRO A 230 10.80 1.73 -25.50
CA PRO A 230 9.53 2.26 -25.01
C PRO A 230 9.10 1.72 -23.62
N GLU A 231 10.02 1.33 -22.75
CA GLU A 231 9.67 0.80 -21.41
C GLU A 231 9.21 1.90 -20.44
N LEU A 232 9.64 3.14 -20.62
CA LEU A 232 9.34 4.31 -19.77
C LEU A 232 7.83 4.60 -19.59
N PRO A 233 7.00 4.61 -20.65
CA PRO A 233 5.55 4.76 -20.51
C PRO A 233 4.88 3.69 -19.65
N LEU A 234 5.37 2.44 -19.67
CA LEU A 234 4.80 1.34 -18.89
C LEU A 234 4.96 1.61 -17.38
N PHE A 235 6.11 2.15 -16.98
CA PHE A 235 6.38 2.54 -15.59
C PHE A 235 5.45 3.65 -15.09
N LEU A 236 5.05 4.58 -15.94
CA LEU A 236 4.13 5.67 -15.57
C LEU A 236 2.71 5.16 -15.32
N ILE A 237 2.30 4.10 -16.03
CA ILE A 237 0.95 3.51 -15.91
C ILE A 237 0.89 2.48 -14.76
N LEU A 238 2.04 1.92 -14.36
CA LEU A 238 2.13 0.88 -13.35
C LEU A 238 1.47 1.23 -11.99
N PRO A 239 1.63 2.44 -11.42
CA PRO A 239 0.91 2.83 -10.21
C PRO A 239 -0.61 2.72 -10.33
N LEU A 240 -1.17 3.08 -11.49
CA LEU A 240 -2.59 3.00 -11.75
C LEU A 240 -3.05 1.53 -11.83
N ILE A 241 -2.27 0.68 -12.50
CA ILE A 241 -2.55 -0.76 -12.59
C ILE A 241 -2.57 -1.37 -11.19
N ILE A 242 -1.53 -1.15 -10.38
CA ILE A 242 -1.44 -1.71 -9.02
C ILE A 242 -2.56 -1.17 -8.12
N THR A 243 -2.94 0.10 -8.28
CA THR A 243 -4.08 0.71 -7.58
C THR A 243 -5.37 -0.05 -7.89
N ILE A 244 -5.64 -0.32 -9.17
CA ILE A 244 -6.84 -1.05 -9.61
C ILE A 244 -6.81 -2.50 -9.11
N LEU A 245 -5.66 -3.18 -9.20
CA LEU A 245 -5.51 -4.56 -8.72
C LEU A 245 -5.65 -4.68 -7.19
N SER A 246 -5.43 -3.59 -6.45
CA SER A 246 -5.59 -3.55 -4.99
C SER A 246 -7.04 -3.27 -4.55
N ILE A 247 -7.97 -2.99 -5.47
CA ILE A 247 -9.38 -2.70 -5.16
C ILE A 247 -10.05 -3.80 -4.31
N PRO A 248 -9.90 -5.11 -4.61
CA PRO A 248 -10.51 -6.17 -3.80
C PRO A 248 -10.12 -6.08 -2.32
N ALA A 249 -8.86 -5.79 -2.03
CA ALA A 249 -8.37 -5.61 -0.66
C ALA A 249 -9.08 -4.43 0.03
N VAL A 250 -9.20 -3.28 -0.66
CA VAL A 250 -9.88 -2.10 -0.11
C VAL A 250 -11.38 -2.35 0.11
N ILE A 251 -12.04 -3.13 -0.75
CA ILE A 251 -13.44 -3.54 -0.56
C ILE A 251 -13.58 -4.42 0.68
N LEU A 252 -12.74 -5.46 0.82
CA LEU A 252 -12.74 -6.32 2.00
C LEU A 252 -12.52 -5.54 3.28
N LEU A 253 -11.62 -4.57 3.23
CA LEU A 253 -11.40 -3.64 4.29
C LEU A 253 -12.69 -2.86 4.61
N ASP A 254 -13.32 -2.23 3.63
CA ASP A 254 -14.53 -1.43 3.89
C ASP A 254 -15.72 -2.26 4.43
N ILE A 255 -15.89 -3.51 3.98
CA ILE A 255 -16.89 -4.45 4.50
C ILE A 255 -16.63 -4.80 5.97
N SER A 256 -15.38 -4.90 6.37
CA SER A 256 -14.98 -5.30 7.73
C SER A 256 -14.88 -4.14 8.73
N ILE A 257 -15.30 -2.92 8.35
CA ILE A 257 -15.10 -1.70 9.14
C ILE A 257 -15.58 -1.82 10.60
N GLU A 258 -16.78 -2.32 10.83
CA GLU A 258 -17.38 -2.38 12.18
C GLU A 258 -16.58 -3.30 13.12
N LYS A 259 -16.16 -4.46 12.60
CA LYS A 259 -15.34 -5.42 13.33
C LYS A 259 -14.00 -4.83 13.74
N ARG A 260 -13.40 -4.03 12.84
CA ARG A 260 -12.09 -3.40 13.04
C ARG A 260 -12.13 -2.25 14.01
N ILE A 261 -13.18 -1.41 13.92
CA ILE A 261 -13.43 -0.35 14.90
C ILE A 261 -13.57 -0.98 16.29
N LYS A 262 -14.43 -2.00 16.44
CA LYS A 262 -14.61 -2.72 17.72
C LYS A 262 -13.30 -3.31 18.24
N TYR A 263 -12.49 -3.90 17.35
CA TYR A 263 -11.18 -4.46 17.69
C TYR A 263 -10.21 -3.38 18.21
N MET A 264 -10.08 -2.27 17.49
CA MET A 264 -9.18 -1.17 17.86
C MET A 264 -9.64 -0.47 19.13
N LEU A 265 -10.94 -0.26 19.32
CA LEU A 265 -11.48 0.30 20.56
C LEU A 265 -11.20 -0.60 21.77
N LYS A 266 -11.22 -1.93 21.61
CA LYS A 266 -10.83 -2.86 22.69
C LYS A 266 -9.36 -2.63 23.09
N TRP A 267 -8.47 -2.43 22.13
CA TRP A 267 -7.06 -2.12 22.41
C TRP A 267 -6.86 -0.71 22.98
N ALA A 268 -7.57 0.29 22.45
CA ALA A 268 -7.54 1.65 22.98
C ALA A 268 -7.96 1.69 24.45
N LYS A 269 -9.03 0.96 24.83
CA LYS A 269 -9.45 0.80 26.23
C LYS A 269 -8.39 0.13 27.10
N LYS A 270 -7.72 -0.91 26.62
CA LYS A 270 -6.58 -1.54 27.32
C LYS A 270 -5.43 -0.55 27.56
N LEU A 271 -5.26 0.41 26.65
CA LEU A 271 -4.30 1.49 26.77
C LEU A 271 -4.87 2.70 27.53
N GLY A 272 -6.02 2.61 28.20
CA GLY A 272 -6.60 3.70 29.00
C GLY A 272 -7.22 4.84 28.19
N ILE A 273 -7.46 4.66 26.89
CA ILE A 273 -8.16 5.63 26.03
C ILE A 273 -9.65 5.28 26.06
N ILE A 274 -10.42 6.00 26.88
CA ILE A 274 -11.83 5.68 27.16
C ILE A 274 -12.75 6.89 26.93
N LYS A 275 -12.19 8.11 26.92
CA LYS A 275 -12.96 9.35 26.80
C LYS A 275 -13.46 9.52 25.35
N TYR A 276 -14.77 9.64 25.19
CA TYR A 276 -15.35 10.07 23.92
C TYR A 276 -15.32 11.59 23.84
N VAL A 277 -14.95 12.12 22.67
CA VAL A 277 -14.79 13.56 22.44
C VAL A 277 -15.65 13.94 21.24
N GLN A 278 -16.41 15.03 21.38
CA GLN A 278 -17.06 15.70 20.25
C GLN A 278 -16.25 16.92 19.87
N ILE A 279 -15.73 16.96 18.65
CA ILE A 279 -15.08 18.15 18.11
C ILE A 279 -16.19 19.05 17.57
N LYS A 280 -16.49 20.15 18.28
CA LYS A 280 -17.37 21.21 17.79
C LYS A 280 -16.50 22.29 17.18
N PHE A 281 -16.78 22.67 15.94
CA PHE A 281 -16.22 23.88 15.36
C PHE A 281 -17.05 25.05 15.89
N GLU A 282 -16.45 25.94 16.66
CA GLU A 282 -17.01 27.27 16.84
C GLU A 282 -16.77 28.02 15.52
N GLU A 283 -17.86 28.42 14.85
CA GLU A 283 -17.78 29.35 13.74
C GLU A 283 -17.23 30.68 14.30
N VAL A 284 -16.05 31.08 13.81
CA VAL A 284 -15.46 32.40 14.06
C VAL A 284 -15.79 33.32 12.90
#